data_AF-A0AAN8ZUD2-F1
#
_entry.id   AF-A0AAN8ZUD2-F1
#
_cell.length_a   1.000
_cell.length_b   1.000
_cell.length_c   1.000
_cell.angle_alpha   90.00
_cell.angle_beta   90.00
_cell.angle_gamma   90.00
#
_symmetry.space_group_name_H-M   'P 1'
#
loop_
_entity.id
_entity.type
_entity.pdbx_description
1 polymer ?
#
loop_
_entity_poly.entity_id
_entity_poly.type
_entity_poly.pdbx_seq_one_letter_code
_entity_poly.pdbx_strand_id
1 'polypeptide(L)'
;MNIKSTIPKTDSAKEFMKFIMSQFESTDKLVARILMGMLTTMKFDDSHTIYEHVIDMINIATKLESMELKENESFLMTFIVNSLSHQYSSFQINYNTIKDK
;
A
#
# COMPACT_ATOMS: atom_id res chain seq x y z
N MET A 1 10.86 -6.88 23.31
CA MET A 1 10.55 -8.16 22.61
C MET A 1 11.87 -8.76 22.15
N ASN A 2 12.18 -9.99 22.57
CA ASN A 2 13.53 -10.57 22.46
C ASN A 2 13.71 -11.26 21.10
N ILE A 3 14.58 -10.71 20.25
CA ILE A 3 14.83 -11.13 18.85
C ILE A 3 15.80 -12.34 18.72
N LYS A 4 16.23 -12.93 19.84
CA LYS A 4 17.35 -13.89 19.86
C LYS A 4 17.00 -15.38 19.84
N SER A 5 15.77 -15.81 19.56
CA SER A 5 15.45 -17.25 19.55
C SER A 5 14.47 -17.73 18.47
N THR A 6 14.53 -17.20 17.24
CA THR A 6 13.60 -17.59 16.17
C THR A 6 14.25 -18.43 15.06
N ILE A 7 15.55 -18.72 15.13
CA ILE A 7 16.20 -19.59 14.14
C ILE A 7 15.98 -21.06 14.54
N PRO A 8 15.18 -21.84 13.79
CA PRO A 8 15.03 -23.27 14.06
C PRO A 8 16.34 -23.99 13.80
N LYS A 9 16.67 -24.99 14.63
CA LYS A 9 17.67 -25.99 14.27
C LYS A 9 17.07 -26.82 13.15
N THR A 10 17.62 -26.70 11.94
CA THR A 10 17.21 -27.47 10.76
C THR A 10 18.34 -28.40 10.36
N ASP A 11 18.03 -29.65 10.05
CA ASP A 11 19.04 -30.68 9.75
C ASP A 11 19.55 -30.60 8.29
N SER A 12 18.94 -29.75 7.45
CA SER A 12 19.38 -29.51 6.08
C SER A 12 19.29 -28.04 5.66
N ALA A 13 20.19 -27.63 4.76
CA ALA A 13 20.16 -26.31 4.14
C ALA A 13 18.84 -26.02 3.40
N LYS A 14 18.17 -27.06 2.89
CA LYS A 14 16.88 -26.95 2.20
C LYS A 14 15.75 -26.53 3.14
N GLU A 15 15.71 -27.09 4.35
CA GLU A 15 14.71 -26.74 5.36
C GLU A 15 14.94 -25.33 5.92
N PHE A 16 16.21 -24.95 6.14
CA PHE A 16 16.56 -23.58 6.50
C PHE A 16 16.07 -22.58 5.45
N MET A 17 16.35 -22.86 4.16
CA MET A 17 15.92 -21.98 3.07
C MET A 17 14.39 -21.86 2.99
N LYS A 18 13.65 -22.97 3.17
CA LYS A 18 12.18 -22.95 3.21
C LYS A 18 11.63 -22.14 4.40
N PHE A 19 12.26 -22.26 5.58
CA PHE A 19 11.89 -21.46 6.75
C PHE A 19 12.09 -19.97 6.48
N ILE A 20 13.25 -19.59 5.95
CA ILE A 20 13.54 -18.20 5.57
C ILE A 20 12.50 -17.72 4.56
N MET A 21 12.25 -18.45 3.47
CA MET A 21 11.22 -18.08 2.48
C MET A 21 9.85 -17.85 3.12
N SER A 22 9.40 -18.72 4.05
CA SER A 22 8.11 -18.54 4.74
C SER A 22 8.06 -17.32 5.66
N GLN A 23 9.18 -16.96 6.28
CA GLN A 23 9.28 -15.76 7.11
C GLN A 23 9.30 -14.48 6.25
N PHE A 24 9.92 -14.55 5.07
CA PHE A 24 9.87 -13.46 4.09
C PHE A 24 8.46 -13.29 3.52
N GLU A 25 7.81 -14.36 3.06
CA GLU A 25 6.41 -14.31 2.59
C GLU A 25 5.44 -13.75 3.63
N SER A 26 5.59 -14.14 4.91
CA SER A 26 4.77 -13.60 6.00
C SER A 26 5.09 -12.13 6.32
N THR A 27 6.35 -11.71 6.13
CA THR A 27 6.77 -10.32 6.28
C THR A 27 6.24 -9.46 5.14
N ASP A 28 6.35 -9.92 3.89
CA ASP A 28 5.84 -9.21 2.71
C ASP A 28 4.33 -9.04 2.79
N LYS A 29 3.59 -10.07 3.25
CA LYS A 29 2.15 -9.98 3.52
C LYS A 29 1.82 -8.94 4.61
N LEU A 30 2.63 -8.86 5.66
CA LEU A 30 2.45 -7.87 6.72
C LEU A 30 2.72 -6.45 6.18
N VAL A 31 3.79 -6.28 5.41
CA VAL A 31 4.16 -5.00 4.79
C VAL A 31 3.09 -4.54 3.81
N ALA A 32 2.59 -5.44 2.94
CA ALA A 32 1.48 -5.13 2.04
C ALA A 32 0.22 -4.68 2.80
N ARG A 33 -0.12 -5.35 3.92
CA ARG A 33 -1.24 -4.93 4.78
C ARG A 33 -1.03 -3.55 5.40
N ILE A 34 0.18 -3.23 5.83
CA ILE A 34 0.51 -1.91 6.38
C ILE A 34 0.39 -0.84 5.29
N LEU A 35 0.95 -1.08 4.11
CA LEU A 35 0.88 -0.15 2.98
C LEU A 35 -0.56 0.10 2.53
N MET A 36 -1.40 -0.95 2.45
CA MET A 36 -2.84 -0.79 2.20
C MET A 36 -3.53 0.02 3.30
N GLY A 37 -3.18 -0.21 4.56
CA GLY A 37 -3.66 0.60 5.68
C GLY A 37 -3.29 2.08 5.51
N MET A 38 -2.05 2.39 5.14
CA MET A 38 -1.60 3.75 4.86
C MET A 38 -2.39 4.36 3.69
N LEU A 39 -2.47 3.67 2.56
CA LEU A 39 -3.18 4.15 1.36
C LEU A 39 -4.66 4.47 1.64
N THR A 40 -5.33 3.61 2.41
CA THR A 40 -6.77 3.75 2.74
C THR A 40 -7.06 4.82 3.79
N THR A 41 -6.10 5.13 4.66
CA THR A 41 -6.26 6.10 5.76
C THR A 41 -5.64 7.46 5.47
N MET A 42 -4.81 7.58 4.44
CA MET A 42 -4.19 8.82 4.03
C MET A 42 -5.25 9.87 3.69
N LYS A 43 -5.10 11.06 4.27
CA LYS A 43 -5.96 12.22 4.03
C LYS A 43 -5.09 13.43 3.74
N PHE A 44 -5.54 14.25 2.81
CA PHE A 44 -4.91 15.52 2.54
C PHE A 44 -5.20 16.48 3.70
N ASP A 45 -4.15 17.00 4.33
CA ASP A 45 -4.21 17.78 5.57
C ASP A 45 -3.77 19.25 5.38
N ASP A 46 -3.70 19.72 4.13
CA ASP A 46 -3.23 21.04 3.71
C ASP A 46 -1.80 21.42 4.17
N SER A 47 -1.05 20.49 4.79
CA SER A 47 0.31 20.75 5.27
C SER A 47 1.35 20.82 4.14
N HIS A 48 1.00 20.28 2.98
CA HIS A 48 1.82 20.12 1.79
C HIS A 48 0.96 20.31 0.53
N THR A 49 1.59 20.34 -0.64
CA THR A 49 0.85 20.52 -1.90
C THR A 49 0.09 19.26 -2.30
N ILE A 50 -0.98 19.41 -3.08
CA ILE A 50 -1.71 18.27 -3.66
C ILE A 50 -0.78 17.41 -4.53
N TYR A 51 0.19 18.03 -5.21
CA TYR A 51 1.16 17.31 -6.04
C TYR A 51 2.02 16.37 -5.20
N GLU A 52 2.55 16.85 -4.07
CA GLU A 52 3.32 16.03 -3.12
C GLU A 52 2.47 14.90 -2.53
N HIS A 53 1.21 15.21 -2.16
CA HIS A 53 0.27 14.21 -1.67
C HIS A 53 0.03 13.08 -2.68
N VAL A 54 -0.18 13.43 -3.96
CA VAL A 54 -0.36 12.45 -5.04
C VAL A 54 0.90 11.62 -5.28
N ILE A 55 2.09 12.24 -5.23
CA ILE A 55 3.36 11.50 -5.34
C ILE A 55 3.50 10.48 -4.22
N ASP A 56 3.17 10.84 -2.98
CA ASP A 56 3.29 9.91 -1.86
C ASP A 56 2.32 8.73 -2.00
N MET A 57 1.11 8.97 -2.47
CA MET A 57 0.16 7.89 -2.78
C MET A 57 0.64 6.99 -3.92
N ILE A 58 1.22 7.55 -4.99
CA ILE A 58 1.82 6.78 -6.09
C ILE A 58 2.97 5.93 -5.58
N ASN A 59 3.85 6.47 -4.73
CA ASN A 59 4.97 5.72 -4.16
C ASN A 59 4.50 4.50 -3.33
N ILE A 60 3.43 4.65 -2.55
CA ILE A 60 2.83 3.55 -1.80
C ILE A 60 2.25 2.49 -2.76
N ALA A 61 1.52 2.92 -3.80
CA ALA A 61 0.93 2.04 -4.80
C ALA A 61 1.99 1.27 -5.61
N THR A 62 3.05 1.93 -6.09
CA THR A 62 4.16 1.25 -6.78
C THR A 62 4.85 0.21 -5.89
N LYS A 63 4.94 0.47 -4.58
CA LYS A 63 5.47 -0.51 -3.64
C LYS A 63 4.54 -1.72 -3.47
N LEU A 64 3.22 -1.52 -3.51
CA LEU A 64 2.23 -2.61 -3.52
C LEU A 64 2.28 -3.42 -4.83
N GLU A 65 2.42 -2.77 -5.98
CA GLU A 65 2.56 -3.42 -7.29
C GLU A 65 3.80 -4.31 -7.37
N SER A 66 4.90 -3.90 -6.74
CA SER A 66 6.11 -4.72 -6.62
C SER A 66 5.93 -6.00 -5.80
N MET A 67 4.83 -6.11 -5.03
CA MET A 67 4.45 -7.25 -4.20
C MET A 67 3.32 -8.10 -4.83
N GLU A 68 3.19 -8.07 -6.16
CA GLU A 68 2.18 -8.78 -6.97
C GLU A 68 0.71 -8.33 -6.79
N LEU A 69 0.46 -7.22 -6.09
CA LEU A 69 -0.85 -6.57 -6.11
C LEU A 69 -0.91 -5.63 -7.30
N LYS A 70 -1.21 -6.15 -8.49
CA LYS A 70 -1.49 -5.32 -9.67
C LYS A 70 -2.72 -4.46 -9.40
N GLU A 71 -2.51 -3.28 -8.86
CA GLU A 71 -3.56 -2.28 -8.75
C GLU A 71 -3.81 -1.68 -10.13
N ASN A 72 -5.07 -1.59 -10.52
CA ASN A 72 -5.47 -0.90 -11.73
C ASN A 72 -5.29 0.62 -11.47
N GLU A 73 -4.81 1.40 -12.43
CA GLU A 73 -4.75 2.88 -12.34
C GLU A 73 -6.08 3.48 -11.83
N SER A 74 -7.21 2.86 -12.20
CA SER A 74 -8.56 3.21 -11.72
C SER A 74 -8.75 3.06 -10.19
N PHE A 75 -8.09 2.08 -9.59
CA PHE A 75 -8.09 1.84 -8.15
C PHE A 75 -7.34 2.96 -7.43
N LEU A 76 -6.10 3.25 -7.83
CA LEU A 76 -5.30 4.34 -7.26
C LEU A 76 -6.01 5.69 -7.38
N MET A 77 -6.62 5.98 -8.54
CA MET A 77 -7.38 7.21 -8.74
C MET A 77 -8.55 7.34 -7.76
N THR A 78 -9.20 6.23 -7.41
CA THR A 78 -10.27 6.22 -6.39
C THR A 78 -9.71 6.57 -5.01
N PHE A 79 -8.53 6.08 -4.63
CA PHE A 79 -7.90 6.45 -3.36
C PHE A 79 -7.49 7.91 -3.32
N ILE A 80 -6.86 8.41 -4.39
CA ILE A 80 -6.47 9.83 -4.50
C ILE A 80 -7.70 10.72 -4.34
N VAL A 81 -8.77 10.42 -5.07
CA VAL A 81 -10.02 11.20 -4.99
C VAL A 81 -10.65 11.14 -3.59
N ASN A 82 -10.59 9.99 -2.91
CA ASN A 82 -11.13 9.81 -1.56
C ASN A 82 -10.25 10.39 -0.43
N SER A 83 -8.96 10.63 -0.70
CA SER A 83 -8.02 11.18 0.27
C SER A 83 -8.05 12.71 0.30
N LEU A 84 -8.43 13.36 -0.82
CA LEU A 84 -8.63 14.80 -0.88
C LEU A 84 -9.76 15.23 0.06
N SER A 85 -9.53 16.32 0.78
CA SER A 85 -10.47 16.90 1.74
C SER A 85 -11.74 17.42 1.06
N HIS A 86 -12.85 17.55 1.81
CA HIS A 86 -14.17 17.97 1.30
C HIS A 86 -14.16 19.34 0.59
N GLN A 87 -13.15 20.18 0.86
CA GLN A 87 -12.93 21.44 0.14
C GLN A 87 -12.57 21.26 -1.36
N TYR A 88 -12.20 20.04 -1.78
CA TYR A 88 -12.05 19.63 -3.17
C TYR A 88 -13.20 18.76 -3.70
N SER A 89 -14.32 18.68 -2.96
CA SER A 89 -15.52 17.91 -3.32
C SER A 89 -16.09 18.26 -4.71
N SER A 90 -15.87 19.48 -5.19
CA SER A 90 -16.24 19.91 -6.54
C SER A 90 -15.57 19.06 -7.65
N PHE A 91 -14.35 18.55 -7.40
CA PHE A 91 -13.64 17.66 -8.33
C PHE A 91 -14.15 16.22 -8.25
N GLN A 92 -14.62 15.76 -7.08
CA GLN A 92 -15.26 14.45 -6.89
C GLN A 92 -16.54 14.30 -7.72
N ILE A 93 -17.36 15.36 -7.81
CA ILE A 93 -18.63 15.37 -8.54
C ILE A 93 -18.40 15.16 -10.05
N ASN A 94 -17.36 15.78 -10.62
CA ASN A 94 -17.07 15.67 -12.06
C ASN A 94 -16.57 14.28 -12.50
N TYR A 95 -15.77 13.59 -11.68
CA TYR A 95 -15.25 12.26 -12.05
C TYR A 95 -16.34 11.18 -12.06
N ASN A 96 -17.28 11.23 -11.10
CA ASN A 96 -18.37 10.25 -11.01
C ASN A 96 -19.38 10.38 -12.17
N THR A 97 -19.66 11.61 -12.65
CA THR A 97 -20.58 11.83 -13.79
C THR A 97 -20.00 11.37 -15.14
N ILE A 98 -18.67 11.31 -15.28
CA ILE A 98 -18.01 10.81 -16.50
C ILE A 98 -18.00 9.27 -16.52
N LYS A 99 -18.00 8.62 -15.35
CA LYS A 99 -18.01 7.15 -15.24
C LYS A 99 -19.40 6.53 -15.44
N ASP A 100 -20.47 7.29 -15.22
CA ASP A 100 -21.87 6.90 -15.44
C ASP A 100 -22.37 7.12 -16.88
N LYS A 101 -21.45 7.30 -17.85
CA LYS A 101 -21.79 7.52 -19.26
C LYS A 101 -21.10 6.56 -20.21
#